data_AF-A0A951AVY9-F1
#
_entry.id   AF-A0A951AVY9-F1
#
_cell.length_a   1.000
_cell.length_b   1.000
_cell.length_c   1.000
_cell.angle_alpha   90.00
_cell.angle_beta   90.00
_cell.angle_gamma   90.00
#
_symmetry.space_group_name_H-M   'P 1'
#
loop_
_entity.id
_entity.type
_entity.pdbx_description
1 polymer ?
#
loop_
_entity_poly.entity_id
_entity_poly.type
_entity_poly.pdbx_seq_one_letter_code
_entity_poly.pdbx_strand_id
1 'polypeptide(L)'
;MNMDLLVTGGAGFIGSTIASAAIDAGHRPIILDSLITGKREFTQGRAFYEGDIADPELVHQIFDDYPNIQAVIHCAALIVVPDSVARPIDYYRANVSKTLDFVEVLIEHGCHRLIFSSSASIYATSHDFSVDETSALAPASPYARTKVIVEEILSDIAAATELKVLSLRYFNPIGCDPKLRTGLQTPSPTHALGKLIQSVETGEPFLLTGVDFPTRDGSGIRDYVHVWDLAQAHLAAVERFDSALGANSREVINLGTGTGTTVKELVATFESVAGKAVEVRHAPRRPGDSAGAFTRVDRAQMVLDWTAQQSLEQGIADSLSWFAERPNILPDLSPDKSLTLCSRY
;
A
#
# COMPACT_ATOMS: atom_id res chain seq x y z
N MET A 1 17.11 -7.92 17.57
CA MET A 1 16.84 -9.38 17.58
C MET A 1 16.26 -9.73 16.22
N ASN A 2 16.71 -10.81 15.59
CA ASN A 2 16.11 -11.31 14.34
C ASN A 2 14.68 -11.80 14.62
N MET A 3 13.72 -11.44 13.75
CA MET A 3 12.31 -11.82 13.88
C MET A 3 11.83 -12.48 12.60
N ASP A 4 11.02 -13.52 12.73
CA ASP A 4 10.27 -14.18 11.68
C ASP A 4 8.94 -13.43 11.52
N LEU A 5 8.74 -12.85 10.34
CA LEU A 5 7.62 -11.98 10.02
C LEU A 5 6.81 -12.58 8.88
N LEU A 6 5.58 -13.03 9.15
CA LEU A 6 4.68 -13.47 8.08
C LEU A 6 4.10 -12.25 7.36
N VAL A 7 4.41 -12.07 6.09
CA VAL A 7 3.94 -10.96 5.25
C VAL A 7 2.97 -11.51 4.23
N THR A 8 1.67 -11.33 4.47
CA THR A 8 0.65 -11.71 3.47
C THR A 8 0.55 -10.63 2.39
N GLY A 9 0.33 -11.00 1.13
CA GLY A 9 0.44 -10.04 0.03
C GLY A 9 1.89 -9.58 -0.20
N GLY A 10 2.86 -10.36 0.30
CA GLY A 10 4.28 -10.04 0.31
C GLY A 10 4.93 -10.09 -1.07
N ALA A 11 4.22 -10.52 -2.12
CA ALA A 11 4.66 -10.43 -3.51
C ALA A 11 4.06 -9.19 -4.23
N GLY A 12 3.27 -8.36 -3.55
CA GLY A 12 2.75 -7.09 -4.07
C GLY A 12 3.69 -5.90 -3.81
N PHE A 13 3.35 -4.72 -4.35
CA PHE A 13 4.17 -3.50 -4.25
C PHE A 13 4.66 -3.19 -2.82
N ILE A 14 3.73 -2.98 -1.89
CA ILE A 14 4.06 -2.56 -0.51
C ILE A 14 4.62 -3.74 0.28
N GLY A 15 3.95 -4.91 0.23
CA GLY A 15 4.37 -6.10 0.99
C GLY A 15 5.78 -6.58 0.64
N SER A 16 6.14 -6.57 -0.65
CA SER A 16 7.48 -6.95 -1.09
C SER A 16 8.56 -5.95 -0.68
N THR A 17 8.23 -4.66 -0.64
CA THR A 17 9.10 -3.59 -0.13
C THR A 17 9.29 -3.71 1.39
N ILE A 18 8.23 -4.04 2.14
CA ILE A 18 8.32 -4.34 3.58
C ILE A 18 9.26 -5.53 3.82
N ALA A 19 9.09 -6.62 3.06
CA ALA A 19 9.96 -7.79 3.17
C ALA A 19 11.42 -7.45 2.80
N SER A 20 11.66 -6.59 1.81
CA SER A 20 13.00 -6.06 1.51
C SER A 20 13.61 -5.29 2.68
N ALA A 21 12.83 -4.39 3.29
CA ALA A 21 13.25 -3.62 4.45
C ALA A 21 13.53 -4.54 5.65
N ALA A 22 12.69 -5.54 5.89
CA ALA A 22 12.86 -6.53 6.95
C ALA A 22 14.19 -7.26 6.83
N ILE A 23 14.55 -7.72 5.63
CA ILE A 23 15.85 -8.35 5.35
C ILE A 23 17.00 -7.39 5.65
N ASP A 24 16.89 -6.13 5.22
CA ASP A 24 17.92 -5.12 5.45
C ASP A 24 18.10 -4.80 6.96
N ALA A 25 17.05 -4.94 7.76
CA ALA A 25 17.07 -4.83 9.22
C ALA A 25 17.51 -6.13 9.94
N GLY A 26 17.78 -7.21 9.20
CA GLY A 26 18.20 -8.49 9.75
C GLY A 26 17.05 -9.36 10.28
N HIS A 27 15.81 -9.06 9.90
CA HIS A 27 14.64 -9.92 10.11
C HIS A 27 14.46 -10.89 8.93
N ARG A 28 13.67 -11.94 9.15
CA ARG A 28 13.34 -12.95 8.14
C ARG A 28 11.87 -12.82 7.74
N PRO A 29 11.56 -12.31 6.53
CA PRO A 29 10.20 -12.33 6.02
C PRO A 29 9.83 -13.72 5.48
N ILE A 30 8.63 -14.19 5.84
CA ILE A 30 7.95 -15.34 5.27
C ILE A 30 6.78 -14.81 4.44
N ILE A 31 6.79 -15.04 3.13
CA ILE A 31 5.79 -14.50 2.22
C ILE A 31 4.67 -15.51 2.02
N LEU A 32 3.42 -15.05 2.19
CA LEU A 32 2.22 -15.73 1.73
C LEU A 32 1.53 -14.86 0.67
N ASP A 33 1.41 -15.35 -0.56
CA ASP A 33 0.77 -14.60 -1.65
C ASP A 33 0.17 -15.53 -2.69
N SER A 34 -1.02 -15.20 -3.21
CA SER A 34 -1.70 -15.98 -4.25
C SER A 34 -1.27 -15.60 -5.68
N LEU A 35 -0.43 -14.58 -5.82
CA LEU A 35 0.06 -14.04 -7.09
C LEU A 35 -1.04 -13.52 -8.03
N ILE A 36 -2.26 -13.27 -7.53
CA ILE A 36 -3.34 -12.64 -8.30
C ILE A 36 -2.88 -11.30 -8.87
N THR A 37 -2.18 -10.51 -8.06
CA THR A 37 -1.51 -9.26 -8.49
C THR A 37 -0.04 -9.19 -8.09
N GLY A 38 0.41 -10.10 -7.22
CA GLY A 38 1.81 -10.20 -6.84
C GLY A 38 2.68 -10.74 -7.97
N LYS A 39 4.00 -10.58 -7.85
CA LYS A 39 4.99 -11.11 -8.80
C LYS A 39 5.90 -12.10 -8.10
N ARG A 40 6.06 -13.29 -8.68
CA ARG A 40 6.92 -14.34 -8.12
C ARG A 40 8.37 -13.87 -8.00
N GLU A 41 8.80 -13.00 -8.89
CA GLU A 41 10.13 -12.40 -8.89
C GLU A 41 10.43 -11.65 -7.58
N PHE A 42 9.40 -11.07 -6.93
CA PHE A 42 9.55 -10.38 -5.65
C PHE A 42 9.69 -11.32 -4.44
N THR A 43 9.58 -12.63 -4.65
CA THR A 43 9.72 -13.65 -3.60
C THR A 43 11.09 -14.36 -3.64
N GLN A 44 11.93 -14.06 -4.63
CA GLN A 44 13.24 -14.69 -4.79
C GLN A 44 14.13 -14.47 -3.56
N GLY A 45 14.73 -15.56 -3.08
CA GLY A 45 15.60 -15.54 -1.89
C GLY A 45 14.85 -15.42 -0.55
N ARG A 46 13.53 -15.62 -0.54
CA ARG A 46 12.68 -15.54 0.66
C ARG A 46 11.90 -16.84 0.84
N ALA A 47 11.50 -17.14 2.07
CA ALA A 47 10.52 -18.19 2.31
C ALA A 47 9.20 -17.76 1.63
N PHE A 48 8.63 -18.62 0.80
CA PHE A 48 7.46 -18.28 0.01
C PHE A 48 6.47 -19.44 -0.07
N TYR A 49 5.23 -19.13 0.29
CA TYR A 49 4.07 -20.00 0.19
C TYR A 49 3.09 -19.37 -0.79
N GLU A 50 2.87 -20.06 -1.89
CA GLU A 50 1.91 -19.64 -2.90
C GLU A 50 0.53 -20.19 -2.57
N GLY A 51 -0.40 -19.30 -2.30
CA GLY A 51 -1.77 -19.69 -2.01
C GLY A 51 -2.58 -18.59 -1.39
N ASP A 52 -3.78 -18.96 -0.94
CA ASP A 52 -4.75 -18.04 -0.40
C ASP A 52 -4.60 -17.91 1.12
N ILE A 53 -4.83 -16.71 1.67
CA ILE A 53 -4.82 -16.51 3.13
C ILE A 53 -5.96 -17.26 3.83
N ALA A 54 -7.02 -17.61 3.09
CA ALA A 54 -8.15 -18.38 3.58
C ALA A 54 -7.99 -19.89 3.31
N ASP A 55 -6.80 -20.35 2.94
CA ASP A 55 -6.45 -21.77 2.93
C ASP A 55 -5.89 -22.14 4.31
N PRO A 56 -6.70 -22.73 5.21
CA PRO A 56 -6.24 -23.02 6.57
C PRO A 56 -5.11 -24.04 6.57
N GLU A 57 -5.12 -25.05 5.69
CA GLU A 57 -4.07 -26.08 5.64
C GLU A 57 -2.71 -25.45 5.31
N LEU A 58 -2.69 -24.52 4.35
CA LEU A 58 -1.49 -23.77 4.01
C LEU A 58 -1.01 -22.88 5.16
N VAL A 59 -1.92 -22.19 5.84
CA VAL A 59 -1.55 -21.32 6.98
C VAL A 59 -1.05 -22.17 8.15
N HIS A 60 -1.66 -23.32 8.45
CA HIS A 60 -1.12 -24.26 9.44
C HIS A 60 0.29 -24.72 9.08
N GLN A 61 0.52 -25.09 7.82
CA GLN A 61 1.85 -25.48 7.34
C GLN A 61 2.89 -24.38 7.57
N ILE A 62 2.55 -23.11 7.33
CA ILE A 62 3.45 -21.98 7.57
C ILE A 62 3.88 -21.90 9.03
N PHE A 63 2.95 -22.07 9.96
CA PHE A 63 3.27 -22.05 11.40
C PHE A 63 4.01 -23.31 11.86
N ASP A 64 3.78 -24.47 11.23
CA ASP A 64 4.55 -25.68 11.49
C ASP A 64 6.01 -25.53 11.03
N ASP A 65 6.23 -24.94 9.84
CA ASP A 65 7.55 -24.69 9.27
C ASP A 65 8.29 -23.55 9.99
N TYR A 66 7.55 -22.56 10.51
CA TYR A 66 8.06 -21.37 11.19
C TYR A 66 7.34 -21.12 12.54
N PRO A 67 7.58 -21.97 13.56
CA PRO A 67 6.87 -21.88 14.85
C PRO A 67 7.22 -20.64 15.68
N ASN A 68 8.19 -19.84 15.24
CA ASN A 68 8.64 -18.63 15.94
C ASN A 68 8.17 -17.33 15.28
N ILE A 69 7.18 -17.36 14.38
CA ILE A 69 6.61 -16.13 13.80
C ILE A 69 6.17 -15.20 14.93
N GLN A 70 6.82 -14.03 15.03
CA GLN A 70 6.57 -13.08 16.12
C GLN A 70 5.51 -12.04 15.77
N ALA A 71 5.31 -11.77 14.48
CA ALA A 71 4.30 -10.85 14.01
C ALA A 71 3.85 -11.17 12.59
N VAL A 72 2.60 -10.84 12.31
CA VAL A 72 2.00 -10.92 10.98
C VAL A 72 1.81 -9.51 10.45
N ILE A 73 2.26 -9.26 9.22
CA ILE A 73 2.01 -8.04 8.46
C ILE A 73 1.02 -8.40 7.35
N HIS A 74 -0.24 -8.00 7.52
CA HIS A 74 -1.34 -8.38 6.64
C HIS A 74 -1.55 -7.32 5.55
N CYS A 75 -0.94 -7.52 4.37
CA CYS A 75 -1.10 -6.65 3.20
C CYS A 75 -2.02 -7.24 2.12
N ALA A 76 -2.39 -8.53 2.20
CA ALA A 76 -3.24 -9.18 1.21
C ALA A 76 -4.65 -8.56 1.17
N ALA A 77 -4.95 -7.84 0.09
CA ALA A 77 -6.26 -7.27 -0.20
C ALA A 77 -6.36 -6.88 -1.69
N LEU A 78 -7.58 -6.89 -2.23
CA LEU A 78 -7.89 -6.17 -3.47
C LEU A 78 -8.00 -4.66 -3.17
N ILE A 79 -7.38 -3.83 -4.02
CA ILE A 79 -7.21 -2.38 -3.76
C ILE A 79 -7.76 -1.43 -4.83
N VAL A 80 -8.24 -1.95 -5.96
CA VAL A 80 -8.62 -1.11 -7.11
C VAL A 80 -10.04 -0.56 -6.93
N VAL A 81 -10.14 0.73 -6.60
CA VAL A 81 -11.43 1.37 -6.28
C VAL A 81 -12.50 1.18 -7.36
N PRO A 82 -12.26 1.44 -8.66
CA PRO A 82 -13.27 1.23 -9.70
C PRO A 82 -13.77 -0.22 -9.78
N ASP A 83 -12.87 -1.19 -9.66
CA ASP A 83 -13.20 -2.61 -9.67
C ASP A 83 -14.08 -2.98 -8.47
N SER A 84 -13.85 -2.36 -7.31
CA SER A 84 -14.66 -2.59 -6.11
C SER A 84 -16.11 -2.14 -6.28
N VAL A 85 -16.35 -1.09 -7.07
CA VAL A 85 -17.71 -0.61 -7.40
C VAL A 85 -18.36 -1.55 -8.39
N ALA A 86 -17.62 -2.05 -9.38
CA ALA A 86 -18.13 -2.96 -10.40
C ALA A 86 -18.39 -4.38 -9.86
N ARG A 87 -17.53 -4.87 -8.94
CA ARG A 87 -17.56 -6.23 -8.39
C ARG A 87 -17.43 -6.21 -6.85
N PRO A 88 -18.40 -5.64 -6.12
CA PRO A 88 -18.29 -5.46 -4.68
C PRO A 88 -18.18 -6.77 -3.91
N ILE A 89 -18.87 -7.83 -4.35
CA ILE A 89 -18.83 -9.15 -3.70
C ILE A 89 -17.40 -9.71 -3.64
N ASP A 90 -16.63 -9.56 -4.72
CA ASP A 90 -15.25 -10.03 -4.79
C ASP A 90 -14.39 -9.34 -3.74
N TYR A 91 -14.60 -8.04 -3.52
CA TYR A 91 -13.89 -7.25 -2.51
C TYR A 91 -14.28 -7.64 -1.09
N TYR A 92 -15.58 -7.81 -0.80
CA TYR A 92 -16.01 -8.27 0.52
C TYR A 92 -15.47 -9.67 0.84
N ARG A 93 -15.52 -10.59 -0.13
CA ARG A 93 -14.94 -11.92 0.06
C ARG A 93 -13.43 -11.83 0.27
N ALA A 94 -12.72 -11.15 -0.63
CA ALA A 94 -11.27 -11.09 -0.61
C ALA A 94 -10.69 -10.36 0.59
N ASN A 95 -11.31 -9.26 1.00
CA ASN A 95 -10.76 -8.37 2.02
C ASN A 95 -11.38 -8.60 3.41
N VAL A 96 -12.62 -9.10 3.51
CA VAL A 96 -13.32 -9.27 4.79
C VAL A 96 -13.40 -10.74 5.18
N SER A 97 -14.10 -11.56 4.38
CA SER A 97 -14.32 -12.97 4.73
C SER A 97 -13.00 -13.72 4.88
N LYS A 98 -12.10 -13.60 3.90
CA LYS A 98 -10.81 -14.28 3.95
C LYS A 98 -9.90 -13.79 5.09
N THR A 99 -10.00 -12.53 5.48
CA THR A 99 -9.26 -12.01 6.64
C THR A 99 -9.81 -12.60 7.94
N LEU A 100 -11.13 -12.81 8.04
CA LEU A 100 -11.72 -13.48 9.20
C LEU A 100 -11.22 -14.94 9.29
N ASP A 101 -11.29 -15.69 8.20
CA ASP A 101 -10.80 -17.08 8.13
C ASP A 101 -9.30 -17.15 8.49
N PHE A 102 -8.50 -16.23 7.96
CA PHE A 102 -7.06 -16.14 8.25
C PHE A 102 -6.79 -15.86 9.73
N VAL A 103 -7.49 -14.89 10.32
CA VAL A 103 -7.30 -14.49 11.72
C VAL A 103 -7.70 -15.59 12.70
N GLU A 104 -8.71 -16.40 12.37
CA GLU A 104 -9.08 -17.58 13.16
C GLU A 104 -7.88 -18.52 13.30
N VAL A 105 -7.21 -18.87 12.19
CA VAL A 105 -6.01 -19.73 12.20
C VAL A 105 -4.83 -19.07 12.94
N LEU A 106 -4.66 -17.75 12.81
CA LEU A 106 -3.63 -17.03 13.57
C LEU A 106 -3.80 -17.20 15.08
N ILE A 107 -5.04 -17.13 15.57
CA ILE A 107 -5.36 -17.25 17.00
C ILE A 107 -5.10 -18.68 17.49
N GLU A 108 -5.45 -19.69 16.68
CA GLU A 108 -5.20 -21.11 17.00
C GLU A 108 -3.70 -21.41 17.21
N HIS A 109 -2.83 -20.74 16.45
CA HIS A 109 -1.37 -20.87 16.57
C HIS A 109 -0.74 -19.91 17.61
N GLY A 110 -1.55 -19.18 18.38
CA GLY A 110 -1.03 -18.27 19.39
C GLY A 110 -0.30 -17.05 18.81
N CYS A 111 -0.62 -16.64 17.58
CA CYS A 111 -0.09 -15.39 17.04
C CYS A 111 -0.73 -14.20 17.78
N HIS A 112 0.10 -13.41 18.46
CA HIS A 112 -0.37 -12.30 19.30
C HIS A 112 -0.29 -10.93 18.61
N ARG A 113 0.48 -10.78 17.53
CA ARG A 113 0.78 -9.48 16.93
C ARG A 113 0.39 -9.43 15.46
N LEU A 114 -0.62 -8.62 15.15
CA LEU A 114 -1.06 -8.35 13.79
C LEU A 114 -0.90 -6.88 13.45
N ILE A 115 -0.20 -6.61 12.35
CA ILE A 115 -0.13 -5.29 11.72
C ILE A 115 -1.04 -5.34 10.49
N PHE A 116 -2.13 -4.59 10.53
CA PHE A 116 -3.11 -4.53 9.46
C PHE A 116 -2.84 -3.36 8.53
N SER A 117 -2.73 -3.65 7.23
CA SER A 117 -2.72 -2.62 6.19
C SER A 117 -4.11 -2.03 5.99
N SER A 118 -4.40 -0.91 6.66
CA SER A 118 -5.60 -0.12 6.44
C SER A 118 -5.36 0.96 5.37
N SER A 119 -6.25 1.94 5.24
CA SER A 119 -6.17 2.97 4.19
C SER A 119 -6.73 4.29 4.68
N ALA A 120 -6.11 5.40 4.27
CA ALA A 120 -6.67 6.74 4.49
C ALA A 120 -7.97 7.01 3.70
N SER A 121 -8.32 6.16 2.71
CA SER A 121 -9.55 6.32 1.92
C SER A 121 -10.85 6.12 2.71
N ILE A 122 -10.75 5.69 3.97
CA ILE A 122 -11.88 5.49 4.87
C ILE A 122 -12.38 6.80 5.51
N TYR A 123 -11.54 7.83 5.53
CA TYR A 123 -11.85 9.07 6.24
C TYR A 123 -12.91 9.89 5.52
N ALA A 124 -13.73 10.58 6.32
CA ALA A 124 -14.52 11.70 5.85
C ALA A 124 -13.59 12.88 5.49
N THR A 125 -13.92 13.60 4.43
CA THR A 125 -13.21 14.82 4.07
C THR A 125 -13.49 15.90 5.11
N SER A 126 -12.43 16.41 5.73
CA SER A 126 -12.48 17.57 6.65
C SER A 126 -12.48 18.89 5.89
N HIS A 127 -12.79 19.99 6.58
CA HIS A 127 -12.84 21.33 5.97
C HIS A 127 -11.46 21.80 5.45
N ASP A 128 -10.38 21.44 6.15
CA ASP A 128 -8.99 21.79 5.79
C ASP A 128 -8.27 20.66 5.04
N PHE A 129 -8.98 19.57 4.71
CA PHE A 129 -8.48 18.33 4.11
C PHE A 129 -7.44 17.58 4.96
N SER A 130 -7.17 18.00 6.20
CA SER A 130 -6.28 17.28 7.11
C SER A 130 -7.08 16.30 7.98
N VAL A 131 -6.53 15.10 8.24
CA VAL A 131 -7.17 14.08 9.08
C VAL A 131 -6.19 13.49 10.08
N ASP A 132 -6.69 13.15 11.27
CA ASP A 132 -5.99 12.34 12.28
C ASP A 132 -6.72 11.02 12.53
N GLU A 133 -6.23 10.21 13.46
CA GLU A 133 -6.78 8.90 13.79
C GLU A 133 -8.18 8.96 14.41
N THR A 134 -8.57 10.11 14.96
CA THR A 134 -9.88 10.36 15.59
C THR A 134 -10.92 10.96 14.64
N SER A 135 -10.49 11.34 13.44
CA SER A 135 -11.35 11.94 12.44
C SER A 135 -12.45 10.98 11.99
N ALA A 136 -13.63 11.51 11.68
CA ALA A 136 -14.78 10.72 11.29
C ALA A 136 -14.51 9.85 10.06
N LEU A 137 -15.08 8.65 10.03
CA LEU A 137 -14.98 7.72 8.91
C LEU A 137 -16.21 7.87 8.00
N ALA A 138 -16.00 7.94 6.69
CA ALA A 138 -17.05 7.97 5.67
C ALA A 138 -16.56 7.31 4.37
N PRO A 139 -16.40 5.96 4.35
CA PRO A 139 -15.87 5.25 3.19
C PRO A 139 -16.79 5.41 1.97
N ALA A 140 -16.24 6.02 0.91
CA ALA A 140 -16.94 6.36 -0.33
C ALA A 140 -16.94 5.27 -1.41
N SER A 141 -16.25 4.14 -1.17
CA SER A 141 -16.21 3.00 -2.10
C SER A 141 -16.34 1.67 -1.36
N PRO A 142 -16.76 0.57 -2.03
CA PRO A 142 -16.74 -0.77 -1.44
C PRO A 142 -15.36 -1.16 -0.92
N TYR A 143 -14.27 -0.87 -1.66
CA TYR A 143 -12.91 -1.07 -1.16
C TYR A 143 -12.67 -0.38 0.20
N ALA A 144 -12.91 0.92 0.29
CA ALA A 144 -12.72 1.66 1.54
C ALA A 144 -13.61 1.09 2.65
N ARG A 145 -14.83 0.69 2.32
CA ARG A 145 -15.77 0.09 3.29
C ARG A 145 -15.27 -1.24 3.82
N THR A 146 -14.65 -2.08 2.98
CA THR A 146 -14.02 -3.33 3.47
C THR A 146 -12.93 -3.06 4.49
N LYS A 147 -12.12 -2.00 4.33
CA LYS A 147 -11.08 -1.65 5.32
C LYS A 147 -11.66 -1.22 6.66
N VAL A 148 -12.75 -0.44 6.66
CA VAL A 148 -13.48 -0.09 7.90
C VAL A 148 -14.02 -1.34 8.60
N ILE A 149 -14.69 -2.23 7.86
CA ILE A 149 -15.26 -3.45 8.43
C ILE A 149 -14.18 -4.35 9.02
N VAL A 150 -13.03 -4.48 8.36
CA VAL A 150 -11.92 -5.28 8.92
C VAL A 150 -11.36 -4.62 10.19
N GLU A 151 -11.22 -3.30 10.25
CA GLU A 151 -10.82 -2.63 11.50
C GLU A 151 -11.81 -2.87 12.64
N GLU A 152 -13.11 -2.87 12.35
CA GLU A 152 -14.18 -3.15 13.33
C GLU A 152 -14.12 -4.62 13.80
N ILE A 153 -14.03 -5.57 12.88
CA ILE A 153 -13.89 -7.00 13.20
C ILE A 153 -12.63 -7.25 14.04
N LEU A 154 -11.49 -6.68 13.64
CA LEU A 154 -10.25 -6.82 14.38
C LEU A 154 -10.32 -6.16 15.75
N SER A 155 -11.08 -5.07 15.91
CA SER A 155 -11.34 -4.46 17.20
C SER A 155 -12.11 -5.40 18.14
N ASP A 156 -13.16 -6.04 17.64
CA ASP A 156 -13.95 -7.00 18.42
C ASP A 156 -13.12 -8.23 18.81
N ILE A 157 -12.36 -8.77 17.87
CA ILE A 157 -11.47 -9.92 18.10
C ILE A 157 -10.38 -9.57 19.12
N ALA A 158 -9.72 -8.42 18.99
CA ALA A 158 -8.66 -8.01 19.91
C ALA A 158 -9.18 -7.71 21.33
N ALA A 159 -10.47 -7.35 21.47
CA ALA A 159 -11.11 -7.20 22.77
C ALA A 159 -11.48 -8.54 23.43
N ALA A 160 -11.71 -9.58 22.62
CA ALA A 160 -12.16 -10.90 23.09
C ALA A 160 -11.03 -11.94 23.22
N THR A 161 -9.85 -11.67 22.68
CA THR A 161 -8.74 -12.63 22.57
C THR A 161 -7.40 -12.00 22.96
N GLU A 162 -6.32 -12.81 22.91
CA GLU A 162 -4.95 -12.33 23.13
C GLU A 162 -4.35 -11.63 21.89
N LEU A 163 -5.06 -11.62 20.76
CA LEU A 163 -4.61 -10.93 19.56
C LEU A 163 -4.54 -9.42 19.81
N LYS A 164 -3.42 -8.81 19.45
CA LYS A 164 -3.21 -7.37 19.49
C LYS A 164 -3.03 -6.85 18.07
N VAL A 165 -3.56 -5.66 17.81
CA VAL A 165 -3.65 -5.14 16.44
C VAL A 165 -3.13 -3.71 16.33
N LEU A 166 -2.19 -3.49 15.41
CA LEU A 166 -1.87 -2.14 14.92
C LEU A 166 -2.45 -1.96 13.51
N SER A 167 -3.40 -1.05 13.36
CA SER A 167 -3.97 -0.70 12.06
C SER A 167 -3.24 0.51 11.48
N LEU A 168 -2.49 0.29 10.42
CA LEU A 168 -1.71 1.32 9.75
C LEU A 168 -2.52 1.91 8.58
N ARG A 169 -3.02 3.14 8.74
CA ARG A 169 -3.81 3.85 7.74
C ARG A 169 -2.89 4.71 6.88
N TYR A 170 -2.32 4.12 5.83
CA TYR A 170 -1.44 4.84 4.93
C TYR A 170 -2.17 5.53 3.79
N PHE A 171 -1.53 6.58 3.27
CA PHE A 171 -2.06 7.46 2.22
C PHE A 171 -1.65 6.93 0.83
N ASN A 172 -0.94 7.72 0.00
CA ASN A 172 -0.69 7.37 -1.39
C ASN A 172 0.78 7.00 -1.59
N PRO A 173 1.14 5.70 -1.54
CA PRO A 173 2.52 5.28 -1.70
C PRO A 173 3.04 5.54 -3.13
N ILE A 174 4.26 6.07 -3.22
CA ILE A 174 5.03 6.29 -4.46
C ILE A 174 6.49 5.83 -4.28
N GLY A 175 7.28 5.81 -5.36
CA GLY A 175 8.68 5.38 -5.31
C GLY A 175 8.85 3.87 -5.43
N CYS A 176 10.01 3.37 -5.02
CA CYS A 176 10.35 1.95 -5.06
C CYS A 176 11.32 1.56 -3.93
N ASP A 177 11.75 0.30 -3.94
CA ASP A 177 12.90 -0.14 -3.16
C ASP A 177 14.17 0.60 -3.62
N PRO A 178 14.97 1.21 -2.71
CA PRO A 178 16.20 1.93 -3.08
C PRO A 178 17.26 1.04 -3.75
N LYS A 179 17.20 -0.28 -3.54
CA LYS A 179 18.08 -1.26 -4.21
C LYS A 179 17.46 -1.81 -5.50
N LEU A 180 16.36 -1.23 -5.96
CA LEU A 180 15.59 -1.66 -7.14
C LEU A 180 15.23 -3.15 -7.11
N ARG A 181 14.99 -3.74 -5.95
CA ARG A 181 14.54 -5.15 -5.86
C ARG A 181 13.06 -5.30 -6.16
N THR A 182 12.28 -4.29 -5.77
CA THR A 182 10.82 -4.30 -5.83
C THR A 182 10.30 -2.89 -6.11
N GLY A 183 9.11 -2.81 -6.66
CA GLY A 183 8.43 -1.56 -6.97
C GLY A 183 7.07 -1.85 -7.60
N LEU A 184 6.42 -0.82 -8.14
CA LEU A 184 5.10 -0.97 -8.71
C LEU A 184 5.09 -1.93 -9.91
N GLN A 185 4.36 -3.03 -9.77
CA GLN A 185 4.39 -4.16 -10.70
C GLN A 185 3.22 -4.19 -11.71
N THR A 186 2.30 -3.24 -11.66
CA THR A 186 1.12 -3.22 -12.53
C THR A 186 1.46 -2.65 -13.91
N PRO A 187 1.12 -3.35 -15.03
CA PRO A 187 1.36 -2.83 -16.37
C PRO A 187 0.62 -1.52 -16.66
N SER A 188 -0.64 -1.43 -16.22
CA SER A 188 -1.52 -0.26 -16.38
C SER A 188 -1.95 0.29 -15.03
N PRO A 189 -1.11 1.09 -14.37
CA PRO A 189 -1.41 1.62 -13.05
C PRO A 189 -2.60 2.59 -13.09
N THR A 190 -3.43 2.57 -12.05
CA THR A 190 -4.64 3.40 -11.95
C THR A 190 -4.44 4.68 -11.13
N HIS A 191 -3.37 4.74 -10.34
CA HIS A 191 -3.02 5.91 -9.52
C HIS A 191 -2.34 7.02 -10.33
N ALA A 192 -2.41 8.25 -9.84
CA ALA A 192 -2.02 9.45 -10.58
C ALA A 192 -0.57 9.41 -11.10
N LEU A 193 0.42 9.11 -10.24
CA LEU A 193 1.82 9.06 -10.67
C LEU A 193 2.08 8.00 -11.74
N GLY A 194 1.49 6.81 -11.62
CA GLY A 194 1.64 5.76 -12.63
C GLY A 194 1.01 6.16 -13.97
N LYS A 195 -0.11 6.89 -13.93
CA LYS A 195 -0.72 7.47 -15.14
C LYS A 195 0.11 8.58 -15.78
N LEU A 196 0.85 9.37 -14.99
CA LEU A 196 1.80 10.35 -15.52
C LEU A 196 2.98 9.66 -16.21
N ILE A 197 3.55 8.62 -15.59
CA ILE A 197 4.63 7.84 -16.19
C ILE A 197 4.14 7.18 -17.50
N GLN A 198 2.98 6.54 -17.48
CA GLN A 198 2.36 5.95 -18.67
C GLN A 198 2.16 7.01 -19.78
N SER A 199 1.66 8.19 -19.43
CA SER A 199 1.46 9.31 -20.38
C SER A 199 2.76 9.71 -21.09
N VAL A 200 3.89 9.75 -20.37
CA VAL A 200 5.21 10.01 -20.96
C VAL A 200 5.71 8.87 -21.83
N GLU A 201 5.45 7.61 -21.43
CA GLU A 201 5.87 6.42 -22.18
C GLU A 201 5.09 6.24 -23.48
N THR A 202 3.78 6.49 -23.48
CA THR A 202 2.89 6.24 -24.62
C THR A 202 2.64 7.49 -25.46
N GLY A 203 2.87 8.68 -24.92
CA GLY A 203 2.48 9.96 -25.52
C GLY A 203 0.99 10.26 -25.42
N GLU A 204 0.20 9.42 -24.73
CA GLU A 204 -1.21 9.69 -24.47
C GLU A 204 -1.36 10.79 -23.41
N PRO A 205 -2.41 11.64 -23.49
CA PRO A 205 -2.62 12.71 -22.51
C PRO A 205 -2.97 12.18 -21.12
N PHE A 206 -2.45 12.83 -20.09
CA PHE A 206 -2.87 12.62 -18.71
C PHE A 206 -4.24 13.25 -18.46
N LEU A 207 -5.21 12.44 -18.04
CA LEU A 207 -6.57 12.89 -17.74
C LEU A 207 -6.67 13.41 -16.30
N LEU A 208 -6.75 14.74 -16.14
CA LEU A 208 -7.02 15.40 -14.87
C LEU A 208 -8.53 15.37 -14.58
N THR A 209 -8.96 14.45 -13.73
CA THR A 209 -10.37 14.30 -13.35
C THR A 209 -10.72 15.18 -12.15
N GLY A 210 -11.68 16.10 -12.33
CA GLY A 210 -12.12 17.05 -11.31
C GLY A 210 -11.17 18.25 -11.17
N VAL A 211 -11.69 19.44 -11.49
CA VAL A 211 -10.93 20.71 -11.51
C VAL A 211 -11.63 21.86 -10.77
N ASP A 212 -12.66 21.51 -10.00
CA ASP A 212 -13.60 22.39 -9.31
C ASP A 212 -13.76 22.00 -7.82
N PHE A 213 -12.81 21.26 -7.26
CA PHE A 213 -12.79 20.99 -5.81
C PHE A 213 -12.43 22.26 -5.04
N PRO A 214 -12.86 22.39 -3.77
CA PRO A 214 -12.50 23.53 -2.92
C PRO A 214 -11.04 23.50 -2.43
N THR A 215 -10.12 22.98 -3.24
CA THR A 215 -8.67 23.00 -3.02
C THR A 215 -8.07 24.24 -3.65
N ARG A 216 -6.80 24.54 -3.32
CA ARG A 216 -6.11 25.76 -3.76
C ARG A 216 -5.98 25.96 -5.27
N ASP A 217 -6.12 24.91 -6.08
CA ASP A 217 -6.06 24.99 -7.55
C ASP A 217 -7.20 24.26 -8.28
N GLY A 218 -8.22 23.83 -7.52
CA GLY A 218 -9.38 23.10 -8.03
C GLY A 218 -9.17 21.60 -8.24
N SER A 219 -7.92 21.11 -8.27
CA SER A 219 -7.65 19.68 -8.46
C SER A 219 -7.64 18.90 -7.15
N GLY A 220 -7.82 17.58 -7.20
CA GLY A 220 -7.79 16.74 -5.99
C GLY A 220 -6.47 16.88 -5.22
N ILE A 221 -6.50 16.71 -3.90
CA ILE A 221 -5.36 16.80 -2.99
C ILE A 221 -5.08 15.45 -2.33
N ARG A 222 -3.81 15.05 -2.23
CA ARG A 222 -3.39 13.75 -1.72
C ARG A 222 -2.08 13.90 -0.95
N ASP A 223 -1.89 13.07 0.07
CA ASP A 223 -0.59 12.90 0.73
C ASP A 223 0.17 11.76 0.03
N TYR A 224 1.30 12.08 -0.60
CA TYR A 224 2.16 11.13 -1.29
C TYR A 224 3.34 10.75 -0.41
N VAL A 225 3.36 9.51 0.06
CA VAL A 225 4.41 9.00 0.95
C VAL A 225 5.32 8.03 0.18
N HIS A 226 6.62 8.07 0.42
CA HIS A 226 7.53 7.13 -0.23
C HIS A 226 7.32 5.71 0.32
N VAL A 227 7.25 4.70 -0.57
CA VAL A 227 6.98 3.30 -0.20
C VAL A 227 8.07 2.72 0.69
N TRP A 228 9.32 3.18 0.51
CA TRP A 228 10.41 2.83 1.43
C TRP A 228 10.18 3.38 2.84
N ASP A 229 9.77 4.63 2.99
CA ASP A 229 9.45 5.20 4.31
C ASP A 229 8.27 4.46 4.93
N LEU A 230 7.27 4.12 4.13
CA LEU A 230 6.14 3.31 4.56
C LEU A 230 6.59 1.91 5.03
N ALA A 231 7.53 1.28 4.34
CA ALA A 231 8.11 0.00 4.76
C ALA A 231 8.88 0.13 6.09
N GLN A 232 9.66 1.21 6.26
CA GLN A 232 10.34 1.51 7.53
C GLN A 232 9.34 1.75 8.68
N ALA A 233 8.18 2.37 8.41
CA ALA A 233 7.12 2.52 9.40
C ALA A 233 6.57 1.17 9.87
N HIS A 234 6.43 0.19 8.96
CA HIS A 234 5.99 -1.15 9.33
C HIS A 234 7.02 -1.86 10.22
N LEU A 235 8.33 -1.70 9.93
CA LEU A 235 9.37 -2.23 10.80
C LEU A 235 9.36 -1.56 12.18
N ALA A 236 9.24 -0.23 12.23
CA ALA A 236 9.09 0.48 13.49
C ALA A 236 7.86 -0.01 14.27
N ALA A 237 6.74 -0.28 13.59
CA ALA A 237 5.54 -0.86 14.20
C ALA A 237 5.75 -2.29 14.71
N VAL A 238 6.55 -3.13 14.03
CA VAL A 238 6.95 -4.46 14.53
C VAL A 238 7.84 -4.34 15.77
N GLU A 239 8.88 -3.52 15.70
CA GLU A 239 9.90 -3.40 16.75
C GLU A 239 9.37 -2.72 18.01
N ARG A 240 8.46 -1.75 17.83
CA ARG A 240 7.85 -0.97 18.91
C ARG A 240 6.41 -1.38 19.20
N PHE A 241 6.00 -2.56 18.76
CA PHE A 241 4.62 -3.02 18.80
C PHE A 241 3.96 -2.82 20.16
N ASP A 242 4.57 -3.35 21.23
CA ASP A 242 4.01 -3.30 22.58
C ASP A 242 3.95 -1.86 23.12
N SER A 243 4.99 -1.06 22.84
CA SER A 243 5.02 0.35 23.29
C SER A 243 4.04 1.23 22.52
N ALA A 244 3.83 0.96 21.23
CA ALA A 244 2.91 1.72 20.39
C ALA A 244 1.46 1.43 20.77
N LEU A 245 1.18 0.20 21.20
CA LEU A 245 -0.11 -0.22 21.70
C LEU A 245 -0.40 0.28 23.13
N GLY A 246 0.63 0.33 23.98
CA GLY A 246 0.50 0.69 25.38
C GLY A 246 -0.38 -0.31 26.15
N ALA A 247 -1.40 0.20 26.85
CA ALA A 247 -2.36 -0.64 27.57
C ALA A 247 -3.56 -1.10 26.72
N ASN A 248 -3.63 -0.69 25.45
CA ASN A 248 -4.74 -1.02 24.56
C ASN A 248 -4.61 -2.43 23.99
N SER A 249 -5.69 -2.99 23.44
CA SER A 249 -5.63 -4.20 22.61
C SER A 249 -5.50 -3.90 21.11
N ARG A 250 -5.82 -2.67 20.72
CA ARG A 250 -5.63 -2.15 19.37
C ARG A 250 -5.16 -0.71 19.38
N GLU A 251 -4.46 -0.31 18.32
CA GLU A 251 -4.16 1.09 18.05
C GLU A 251 -4.23 1.35 16.54
N VAL A 252 -4.54 2.59 16.18
CA VAL A 252 -4.57 3.08 14.80
C VAL A 252 -3.49 4.13 14.64
N ILE A 253 -2.76 4.07 13.53
CA ILE A 253 -1.68 5.02 13.23
C ILE A 253 -1.76 5.42 11.76
N ASN A 254 -1.85 6.72 11.49
CA ASN A 254 -1.74 7.24 10.13
C ASN A 254 -0.30 7.27 9.66
N LEU A 255 -0.07 6.89 8.40
CA LEU A 255 1.25 6.93 7.78
C LEU A 255 1.21 7.77 6.50
N GLY A 256 1.76 8.97 6.61
CA GLY A 256 1.84 9.97 5.54
C GLY A 256 2.93 11.00 5.84
N THR A 257 3.10 11.95 4.94
CA THR A 257 4.07 13.04 5.07
C THR A 257 3.50 14.23 5.83
N GLY A 258 2.17 14.32 5.91
CA GLY A 258 1.44 15.48 6.38
C GLY A 258 1.42 16.66 5.40
N THR A 259 1.94 16.45 4.19
CA THR A 259 1.89 17.43 3.10
C THR A 259 0.79 17.01 2.13
N GLY A 260 -0.27 17.81 2.04
CA GLY A 260 -1.28 17.63 1.00
C GLY A 260 -0.80 18.25 -0.30
N THR A 261 -0.63 17.44 -1.34
CA THR A 261 -0.21 17.83 -2.70
C THR A 261 -1.38 17.73 -3.66
N THR A 262 -1.63 18.77 -4.45
CA THR A 262 -2.69 18.73 -5.47
C THR A 262 -2.26 17.93 -6.71
N VAL A 263 -3.20 17.48 -7.54
CA VAL A 263 -2.83 16.77 -8.78
C VAL A 263 -2.06 17.69 -9.73
N LYS A 264 -2.37 18.99 -9.80
CA LYS A 264 -1.59 19.93 -10.62
C LYS A 264 -0.18 20.16 -10.09
N GLU A 265 0.01 20.19 -8.77
CA GLU A 265 1.36 20.24 -8.18
C GLU A 265 2.13 18.95 -8.42
N LEU A 266 1.47 17.78 -8.35
CA LEU A 266 2.08 16.51 -8.72
C LEU A 266 2.55 16.54 -10.18
N VAL A 267 1.72 17.04 -11.11
CA VAL A 267 2.10 17.20 -12.53
C VAL A 267 3.32 18.10 -12.65
N ALA A 268 3.31 19.30 -12.05
CA ALA A 268 4.43 20.24 -12.15
C ALA A 268 5.73 19.67 -11.58
N THR A 269 5.64 18.98 -10.44
CA THR A 269 6.81 18.31 -9.82
C THR A 269 7.30 17.17 -10.70
N PHE A 270 6.38 16.39 -11.28
CA PHE A 270 6.72 15.32 -12.20
C PHE A 270 7.43 15.84 -13.45
N GLU A 271 6.94 16.90 -14.09
CA GLU A 271 7.58 17.51 -15.26
C GLU A 271 8.99 18.02 -14.93
N SER A 272 9.16 18.63 -13.75
CA SER A 272 10.46 19.10 -13.27
C SER A 272 11.47 17.96 -13.09
N VAL A 273 11.04 16.82 -12.52
CA VAL A 273 11.90 15.66 -12.28
C VAL A 273 12.16 14.86 -13.56
N ALA A 274 11.13 14.64 -14.37
CA ALA A 274 11.22 13.87 -15.61
C ALA A 274 11.91 14.65 -16.75
N GLY A 275 12.01 15.98 -16.64
CA GLY A 275 12.52 16.86 -17.70
C GLY A 275 11.67 16.83 -18.98
N LYS A 276 10.38 16.47 -18.86
CA LYS A 276 9.44 16.30 -19.97
C LYS A 276 8.08 16.88 -19.60
N ALA A 277 7.52 17.68 -20.50
CA ALA A 277 6.15 18.17 -20.37
C ALA A 277 5.15 17.03 -20.59
N VAL A 278 4.02 17.11 -19.88
CA VAL A 278 2.91 16.15 -19.98
C VAL A 278 1.70 16.87 -20.57
N GLU A 279 1.12 16.31 -21.64
CA GLU A 279 -0.15 16.83 -22.15
C GLU A 279 -1.27 16.52 -21.14
N VAL A 280 -1.82 17.54 -20.48
CA VAL A 280 -2.92 17.40 -19.53
C VAL A 280 -4.25 17.73 -20.21
N ARG A 281 -5.23 16.82 -20.11
CA ARG A 281 -6.62 17.06 -20.53
C ARG A 281 -7.56 16.99 -19.33
N HIS A 282 -8.45 17.96 -19.21
CA HIS A 282 -9.45 17.96 -18.16
C HIS A 282 -10.56 16.97 -18.49
N ALA A 283 -11.01 16.24 -17.47
CA ALA A 283 -12.13 15.32 -17.55
C ALA A 283 -13.08 15.54 -16.36
N PRO A 284 -14.36 15.16 -16.49
CA PRO A 284 -15.30 15.21 -15.36
C PRO A 284 -14.78 14.42 -14.15
N ARG A 285 -15.31 14.75 -12.97
CA ARG A 285 -15.10 13.93 -11.76
C ARG A 285 -15.61 12.51 -12.01
N ARG A 286 -14.91 11.53 -11.44
CA ARG A 286 -15.39 10.14 -11.42
C ARG A 286 -16.46 10.02 -10.33
N PRO A 287 -17.48 9.16 -10.50
CA PRO A 287 -18.44 8.88 -9.44
C PRO A 287 -17.72 8.46 -8.16
N GLY A 288 -17.99 9.16 -7.05
CA GLY A 288 -17.35 8.91 -5.75
C GLY A 288 -16.03 9.66 -5.52
N ASP A 289 -15.55 10.48 -6.46
CA ASP A 289 -14.36 11.30 -6.25
C ASP A 289 -14.59 12.33 -5.13
N SER A 290 -13.72 12.28 -4.12
CA SER A 290 -13.56 13.32 -3.11
C SER A 290 -12.39 14.23 -3.46
N ALA A 291 -12.40 15.44 -2.91
CA ALA A 291 -11.24 16.35 -2.99
C ALA A 291 -9.98 15.63 -2.51
N GLY A 292 -10.11 14.84 -1.44
CA GLY A 292 -9.05 14.02 -0.85
C GLY A 292 -8.69 14.46 0.56
N ALA A 293 -7.60 13.92 1.08
CA ALA A 293 -7.11 14.22 2.40
C ALA A 293 -5.59 14.02 2.51
N PHE A 294 -4.99 14.65 3.51
CA PHE A 294 -3.63 14.43 3.98
C PHE A 294 -3.60 14.29 5.50
N THR A 295 -2.52 13.75 6.06
CA THR A 295 -2.52 13.37 7.49
C THR A 295 -1.97 14.45 8.43
N ARG A 296 -2.35 14.39 9.70
CA ARG A 296 -1.57 14.98 10.80
C ARG A 296 -0.65 13.89 11.36
N VAL A 297 0.65 14.15 11.40
CA VAL A 297 1.70 13.12 11.59
C VAL A 297 2.10 12.86 13.04
N ASP A 298 1.51 13.57 14.00
CA ASP A 298 1.96 13.59 15.40
C ASP A 298 2.01 12.19 16.02
N ARG A 299 0.99 11.36 15.76
CA ARG A 299 0.86 10.05 16.39
C ARG A 299 1.98 9.10 15.97
N ALA A 300 2.28 9.01 14.66
CA ALA A 300 3.33 8.12 14.18
C ALA A 300 4.70 8.49 14.77
N GLN A 301 5.01 9.78 14.88
CA GLN A 301 6.23 10.23 15.55
C GLN A 301 6.23 9.87 17.05
N MET A 302 5.10 10.03 17.73
CA MET A 302 5.02 9.74 19.17
C MET A 302 5.14 8.24 19.49
N VAL A 303 4.47 7.38 18.73
CA VAL A 303 4.32 5.95 19.09
C VAL A 303 5.29 5.04 18.34
N LEU A 304 5.71 5.42 17.15
CA LEU A 304 6.66 4.66 16.32
C LEU A 304 8.03 5.32 16.22
N ASP A 305 8.18 6.59 16.64
CA ASP A 305 9.38 7.40 16.38
C ASP A 305 9.70 7.44 14.88
N TRP A 306 8.65 7.60 14.09
CA TRP A 306 8.71 7.59 12.64
C TRP A 306 8.15 8.88 12.06
N THR A 307 8.88 9.44 11.10
CA THR A 307 8.46 10.50 10.19
C THR A 307 8.94 10.14 8.79
N ALA A 308 8.14 10.48 7.76
CA ALA A 308 8.58 10.34 6.37
C ALA A 308 9.84 11.19 6.12
N GLN A 309 10.81 10.62 5.40
CA GLN A 309 12.12 11.22 5.16
C GLN A 309 12.29 11.66 3.70
N GLN A 310 11.64 10.97 2.77
CA GLN A 310 11.77 11.23 1.34
C GLN A 310 10.79 12.32 0.88
N SER A 311 11.26 13.18 -0.02
CA SER A 311 10.41 14.19 -0.65
C SER A 311 9.56 13.62 -1.79
N LEU A 312 8.60 14.41 -2.26
CA LEU A 312 7.81 14.09 -3.44
C LEU A 312 8.69 13.91 -4.68
N GLU A 313 9.68 14.79 -4.87
CA GLU A 313 10.63 14.75 -5.98
C GLU A 313 11.40 13.43 -5.98
N GLN A 314 11.90 13.01 -4.81
CA GLN A 314 12.63 11.75 -4.67
C GLN A 314 11.72 10.55 -5.00
N GLY A 315 10.48 10.52 -4.49
CA GLY A 315 9.54 9.46 -4.83
C GLY A 315 9.16 9.39 -6.31
N ILE A 316 9.12 10.53 -7.01
CA ILE A 316 8.95 10.55 -8.46
C ILE A 316 10.20 10.02 -9.16
N ALA A 317 11.40 10.48 -8.77
CA ALA A 317 12.67 10.05 -9.36
C ALA A 317 12.89 8.53 -9.22
N ASP A 318 12.58 7.98 -8.04
CA ASP A 318 12.71 6.55 -7.76
C ASP A 318 11.65 5.75 -8.52
N SER A 319 10.43 6.28 -8.67
CA SER A 319 9.42 5.66 -9.53
C SER A 319 9.87 5.59 -10.98
N LEU A 320 10.47 6.66 -11.52
CA LEU A 320 11.01 6.67 -12.89
C LEU A 320 12.17 5.67 -13.06
N SER A 321 13.08 5.62 -12.08
CA SER A 321 14.19 4.67 -12.06
C SER A 321 13.68 3.22 -12.02
N TRP A 322 12.68 2.95 -11.20
CA TRP A 322 12.01 1.64 -11.17
C TRP A 322 11.37 1.30 -12.51
N PHE A 323 10.60 2.20 -13.14
CA PHE A 323 9.96 1.90 -14.42
C PHE A 323 10.96 1.59 -15.53
N ALA A 324 12.15 2.21 -15.50
CA ALA A 324 13.24 1.89 -16.41
C ALA A 324 13.83 0.48 -16.18
N GLU A 325 13.97 0.06 -14.92
CA GLU A 325 14.54 -1.25 -14.54
C GLU A 325 13.50 -2.39 -14.56
N ARG A 326 12.22 -2.05 -14.38
CA ARG A 326 11.10 -2.99 -14.22
C ARG A 326 11.07 -4.08 -15.30
N PRO A 327 11.30 -3.81 -16.60
CA PRO A 327 11.37 -4.86 -17.63
C PRO A 327 12.44 -5.94 -17.39
N ASN A 328 13.54 -5.60 -16.74
CA ASN A 328 14.64 -6.55 -16.45
C ASN A 328 14.27 -7.47 -15.28
N ILE A 329 13.52 -6.94 -14.32
CA ILE A 329 13.10 -7.67 -13.11
C ILE A 329 11.80 -8.43 -13.34
N LEU A 330 10.89 -7.88 -14.13
CA LEU A 330 9.59 -8.44 -14.50
C LEU A 330 9.56 -8.66 -16.02
N PRO A 331 10.07 -9.80 -16.51
CA PRO A 331 10.22 -10.05 -17.94
C PRO A 331 8.90 -10.04 -18.71
N ASP A 332 7.79 -10.34 -18.05
CA ASP A 332 6.45 -10.28 -18.63
C ASP A 332 5.98 -8.85 -18.95
N LEU A 333 6.67 -7.84 -18.41
CA LEU A 333 6.47 -6.42 -18.71
C LEU A 333 7.50 -5.86 -19.69
N SER A 334 8.37 -6.71 -20.25
CA SER A 334 9.31 -6.28 -21.29
C SER A 334 8.55 -5.86 -22.56
N PRO A 335 8.90 -4.72 -23.19
CA PRO A 335 8.39 -4.39 -24.50
C PRO A 335 8.73 -5.53 -25.46
N ASP A 336 7.74 -6.02 -26.19
CA ASP A 336 7.91 -7.14 -27.12
C ASP A 336 8.98 -6.77 -28.17
N LYS A 337 10.20 -7.32 -28.02
CA LYS A 337 11.34 -7.06 -28.91
C LYS A 337 11.08 -7.49 -30.36
N SER A 338 10.01 -8.25 -30.60
CA SER A 338 9.61 -8.72 -31.93
C SER A 338 9.04 -7.62 -32.85
N LEU A 339 8.60 -6.47 -32.31
CA LEU A 339 8.03 -5.38 -33.11
C LEU A 339 9.04 -4.29 -33.52
N THR A 340 10.27 -4.31 -33.00
CA THR A 340 11.30 -3.29 -33.29
C THR A 340 12.17 -3.59 -34.52
N LEU A 341 11.99 -4.76 -35.15
CA LEU A 341 12.75 -5.18 -36.34
C LEU A 341 12.04 -4.93 -37.68
N CYS A 342 10.80 -4.42 -37.70
CA CYS A 342 10.07 -4.15 -38.94
C CYS A 342 10.15 -2.70 -39.47
N SER A 343 10.89 -1.79 -38.82
CA SER A 343 11.00 -0.39 -39.27
C SER A 343 12.36 0.00 -39.86
N ARG A 344 13.14 -0.98 -40.34
CA ARG A 344 14.36 -0.73 -41.13
C ARG A 344 14.30 -1.47 -42.46
N TYR A 345 13.48 -0.98 -43.38
CA TYR A 345 13.71 -1.06 -44.82
C TYR A 345 13.19 0.21 -45.48
#